data_AF-A0A9D1SHZ8-F1
#
_entry.id   AF-A0A9D1SHZ8-F1
#
_cell.length_a   1.000
_cell.length_b   1.000
_cell.length_c   1.000
_cell.angle_alpha   90.00
_cell.angle_beta   90.00
_cell.angle_gamma   90.00
#
_symmetry.space_group_name_H-M   'P 1'
#
loop_
_entity.id
_entity.type
_entity.pdbx_description
1 polymer ?
#
loop_
_entity_poly.entity_id
_entity_poly.type
_entity_poly.pdbx_seq_one_letter_code
_entity_poly.pdbx_strand_id
1 'polypeptide(L)'
;MKITWDALDIAERLKEIDPEYELHYDRNTGKFTLRDSRGNVQLTYRYPTIDVRMIADARRTRIERMTAVLREIESANERAEESYRRAEENNIKDGLQDAAERYYSGLRRGRY
;
A
#
# COMPACT_ATOMS: atom_id res chain seq x y z
N MET A 1 18.77 16.43 -16.23
CA MET A 1 20.06 15.78 -16.53
C MET A 1 20.24 14.62 -15.57
N LYS A 2 20.53 13.41 -16.09
CA LYS A 2 20.81 12.24 -15.24
C LYS A 2 22.20 12.36 -14.65
N ILE A 3 22.35 12.00 -13.39
CA ILE A 3 23.63 11.97 -12.67
C ILE A 3 24.00 10.51 -12.43
N THR A 4 25.14 10.12 -12.98
CA THR A 4 25.69 8.78 -12.86
C THR A 4 26.86 8.71 -11.90
N TRP A 5 27.49 9.85 -11.62
CA TRP A 5 28.66 9.96 -10.74
C TRP A 5 28.61 11.30 -10.00
N ASP A 6 29.03 11.29 -8.73
CA ASP A 6 29.20 12.46 -7.89
C ASP A 6 30.34 12.21 -6.88
N ALA A 7 30.91 13.28 -6.32
CA ALA A 7 32.09 13.20 -5.46
C ALA A 7 31.86 12.46 -4.12
N LEU A 8 30.62 12.17 -3.75
CA LEU A 8 30.23 11.51 -2.50
C LEU A 8 29.62 10.11 -2.75
N ASP A 9 29.67 9.64 -4.00
CA ASP A 9 29.08 8.39 -4.48
C ASP A 9 27.58 8.24 -4.11
N ILE A 10 26.85 9.35 -3.98
CA ILE A 10 25.44 9.34 -3.60
C ILE A 10 24.59 8.66 -4.68
N ALA A 11 24.87 8.90 -5.96
CA ALA A 11 24.18 8.27 -7.07
C ALA A 11 24.33 6.74 -7.06
N GLU A 12 25.50 6.24 -6.66
CA GLU A 12 25.75 4.80 -6.52
C GLU A 12 25.08 4.24 -5.27
N ARG A 13 25.23 4.91 -4.13
CA ARG A 13 24.62 4.49 -2.85
C ARG A 13 23.10 4.51 -2.87
N LEU A 14 22.47 5.34 -3.71
CA LEU A 14 21.03 5.29 -3.95
C LEU A 14 20.61 3.97 -4.59
N LYS A 15 21.45 3.38 -5.44
CA LYS A 15 21.19 2.08 -6.07
C LYS A 15 21.32 0.90 -5.12
N GLU A 16 22.11 1.03 -4.06
CA GLU A 16 22.15 0.04 -2.98
C GLU A 16 20.81 -0.04 -2.24
N ILE A 17 20.06 1.07 -2.19
CA ILE A 17 18.69 1.05 -1.66
C ILE A 17 17.80 0.35 -2.67
N ASP A 18 17.71 0.88 -3.89
CA ASP A 18 16.90 0.30 -4.95
C ASP A 18 17.64 0.39 -6.29
N PRO A 19 17.95 -0.74 -6.95
CA PRO A 19 18.70 -0.74 -8.20
C PRO A 19 18.07 0.10 -9.33
N GLU A 20 16.76 0.34 -9.27
CA GLU A 20 16.05 1.15 -10.26
C GLU A 20 16.15 2.66 -10.02
N TYR A 21 16.78 3.09 -8.92
CA TYR A 21 16.90 4.50 -8.60
C TYR A 21 17.87 5.26 -9.49
N GLU A 22 17.37 6.37 -10.03
CA GLU A 22 18.12 7.29 -10.87
C GLU A 22 18.07 8.71 -10.29
N LEU A 23 19.24 9.32 -10.08
CA LEU A 23 19.34 10.71 -9.62
C LEU A 23 19.31 11.67 -10.81
N HIS A 24 18.41 12.64 -10.78
CA HIS A 24 18.23 13.63 -11.83
C HIS A 24 18.33 15.05 -11.27
N TYR A 25 19.06 15.91 -11.96
CA TYR A 25 19.08 17.35 -11.71
C TYR A 25 18.23 18.10 -12.75
N ASP A 26 17.31 18.93 -12.27
CA ASP A 26 16.55 19.86 -13.10
C ASP A 26 17.21 21.24 -13.08
N ARG A 27 17.63 21.72 -14.25
CA ARG A 27 18.30 23.01 -14.42
C ARG A 27 17.34 24.20 -14.31
N ASN A 28 16.05 23.98 -14.55
CA ASN A 28 15.05 25.06 -14.48
C ASN A 28 14.69 25.37 -13.03
N THR A 29 14.56 24.33 -12.21
CA THR A 29 14.18 24.46 -10.80
C THR A 29 15.37 24.45 -9.84
N GLY A 30 16.55 24.02 -10.31
CA GLY A 30 17.74 23.87 -9.49
C GLY A 30 17.66 22.73 -8.47
N LYS A 31 16.75 21.76 -8.68
CA LYS A 31 16.45 20.69 -7.71
C LYS A 31 16.91 19.33 -8.19
N PHE A 32 17.28 18.49 -7.22
CA PHE A 32 17.51 17.08 -7.43
C PHE A 32 16.22 16.29 -7.26
N THR A 33 16.00 15.31 -8.11
CA THR A 33 14.87 14.38 -8.08
C THR A 33 15.39 12.96 -8.18
N LEU A 34 14.89 12.10 -7.30
CA LEU A 34 15.04 10.66 -7.39
C LEU A 34 13.92 10.11 -8.26
N ARG A 35 14.27 9.34 -9.28
CA ARG A 35 13.31 8.70 -10.19
C ARG A 35 13.52 7.20 -10.23
N ASP A 36 12.50 6.46 -10.65
CA ASP A 36 12.64 5.05 -10.98
C ASP A 36 13.07 4.86 -12.45
N SER A 37 13.32 3.60 -12.83
CA SER A 37 13.66 3.18 -14.20
C SER A 37 12.59 3.54 -15.24
N ARG A 38 11.35 3.78 -14.79
CA ARG A 38 10.19 4.16 -15.61
C ARG A 38 10.02 5.67 -15.73
N GLY A 39 10.85 6.45 -15.03
CA GLY A 39 10.85 7.91 -15.03
C GLY A 39 9.89 8.56 -14.03
N ASN A 40 9.22 7.81 -13.16
CA ASN A 40 8.34 8.38 -12.14
C ASN A 40 9.17 9.01 -11.02
N VAL A 41 8.72 10.16 -10.53
CA VAL A 41 9.40 10.87 -9.44
C VAL A 41 9.10 10.17 -8.11
N GLN A 42 10.13 9.58 -7.53
CA GLN A 42 10.07 8.94 -6.22
C GLN A 42 10.28 9.95 -5.11
N LEU A 43 11.16 10.93 -5.28
CA LEU A 43 11.42 11.96 -4.27
C LEU A 43 11.97 13.22 -4.93
N THR A 44 11.55 14.39 -4.46
CA THR A 44 12.19 15.67 -4.83
C THR A 44 12.95 16.19 -3.63
N TYR A 45 14.26 16.31 -3.76
CA TYR A 45 15.11 16.80 -2.68
C TYR A 45 14.94 18.30 -2.50
N ARG A 46 14.92 18.73 -1.23
CA ARG A 46 14.76 20.14 -0.87
C ARG A 46 16.02 20.97 -1.17
N TYR A 47 17.19 20.36 -0.98
CA TYR A 47 18.46 21.07 -1.08
C TYR A 47 19.02 21.00 -2.51
N PRO A 48 19.61 22.09 -3.01
CA PRO A 48 20.17 22.17 -4.36
C PRO A 48 21.59 21.59 -4.46
N THR A 49 22.04 20.84 -3.45
CA THR A 49 23.37 20.24 -3.35
C THR A 49 23.26 18.74 -3.05
N ILE A 50 24.15 17.94 -3.62
CA ILE A 50 24.26 16.51 -3.30
C ILE A 50 24.83 16.36 -1.88
N ASP A 51 24.15 15.59 -1.04
CA ASP A 51 24.45 15.44 0.38
C ASP A 51 24.02 14.04 0.86
N VAL A 52 24.73 13.48 1.85
CA VAL A 52 24.40 12.20 2.50
C VAL A 52 22.97 12.13 3.03
N ARG A 53 22.36 13.27 3.40
CA ARG A 53 20.95 13.38 3.79
C ARG A 53 20.00 12.85 2.72
N MET A 54 20.38 12.89 1.44
CA MET A 54 19.58 12.33 0.35
C MET A 54 19.35 10.82 0.52
N ILE A 55 20.36 10.09 1.01
CA ILE A 55 20.26 8.65 1.30
C ILE A 55 19.27 8.41 2.44
N ALA A 56 19.35 9.21 3.51
CA ALA A 56 18.46 9.10 4.65
C ALA A 56 17.01 9.39 4.25
N ASP A 57 16.78 10.44 3.45
CA ASP A 57 15.46 10.80 2.95
C ASP A 57 14.90 9.69 2.03
N ALA A 58 15.70 9.14 1.11
CA ALA A 58 15.30 8.05 0.24
C ALA A 58 14.87 6.79 1.03
N ARG A 59 15.67 6.39 2.03
CA ARG A 59 15.32 5.25 2.92
C ARG A 59 14.04 5.52 3.69
N ARG A 60 13.90 6.71 4.26
CA ARG A 60 12.70 7.09 5.04
C ARG A 60 11.45 7.03 4.15
N THR A 61 11.47 7.66 2.98
CA THR A 61 10.33 7.66 2.06
C THR A 61 9.97 6.25 1.60
N ARG A 62 10.95 5.36 1.36
CA ARG A 62 10.69 3.96 1.01
C ARG A 62 9.98 3.20 2.14
N ILE A 63 10.44 3.37 3.38
CA ILE A 63 9.81 2.75 4.57
C ILE A 63 8.39 3.31 4.78
N GLU A 64 8.21 4.63 4.69
CA GLU A 64 6.89 5.27 4.84
C GLU A 64 5.89 4.76 3.80
N ARG A 65 6.31 4.63 2.54
CA ARG A 65 5.47 4.07 1.47
C ARG A 65 5.12 2.61 1.72
N MET A 66 6.11 1.79 2.08
CA MET A 66 5.87 0.38 2.38
C MET A 66 4.90 0.20 3.55
N THR A 67 5.04 1.03 4.58
CA THR A 67 4.13 1.04 5.74
C THR A 67 2.71 1.44 5.32
N ALA A 68 2.56 2.43 4.43
CA ALA A 68 1.25 2.83 3.91
C ALA A 68 0.57 1.69 3.15
N VAL A 69 1.30 1.00 2.26
CA VAL A 69 0.78 -0.16 1.50
C VAL A 69 0.36 -1.29 2.44
N LEU A 70 1.15 -1.59 3.47
CA LEU A 70 0.79 -2.62 4.46
C LEU A 70 -0.51 -2.28 5.19
N ARG A 71 -0.69 -1.01 5.61
CA ARG A 71 -1.93 -0.55 6.24
C ARG A 71 -3.14 -0.65 5.32
N GLU A 72 -2.96 -0.37 4.02
CA GLU A 72 -4.04 -0.53 3.05
C GLU A 72 -4.46 -2.00 2.91
N ILE A 73 -3.49 -2.92 2.88
CA ILE A 73 -3.74 -4.37 2.84
C ILE A 73 -4.48 -4.82 4.11
N GLU A 74 -4.02 -4.40 5.29
CA GLU A 74 -4.68 -4.72 6.56
C GLU A 74 -6.12 -4.21 6.59
N SER A 75 -6.36 -2.96 6.20
CA SER A 75 -7.71 -2.41 6.15
C SER A 75 -8.61 -3.12 5.13
N ALA A 76 -8.06 -3.56 4.00
CA ALA A 76 -8.80 -4.36 3.02
C ALA A 76 -9.18 -5.74 3.59
N ASN A 77 -8.26 -6.39 4.31
CA ASN A 77 -8.51 -7.68 4.96
C ASN A 77 -9.57 -7.57 6.06
N GLU A 78 -9.50 -6.54 6.92
CA GLU A 78 -10.50 -6.31 7.97
C GLU A 78 -11.92 -6.15 7.38
N ARG A 79 -12.05 -5.38 6.29
CA ARG A 79 -13.34 -5.22 5.59
C ARG A 79 -13.82 -6.53 5.00
N ALA A 80 -12.91 -7.31 4.42
CA ALA A 80 -13.24 -8.63 3.88
C ALA A 80 -13.76 -9.55 5.01
N GLU A 81 -13.05 -9.65 6.12
CA GLU A 81 -13.45 -10.45 7.29
C GLU A 81 -14.79 -10.00 7.88
N GLU A 82 -15.04 -8.70 7.98
CA GLU A 82 -16.33 -8.19 8.43
C GLU A 82 -17.45 -8.58 7.45
N SER A 83 -17.19 -8.51 6.14
CA SER A 83 -18.16 -8.90 5.12
C SER A 83 -18.50 -10.40 5.18
N TYR A 84 -17.49 -11.25 5.40
CA TYR A 84 -17.69 -12.69 5.59
C TYR A 84 -18.49 -12.99 6.85
N ARG A 85 -18.15 -12.38 7.99
CA ARG A 85 -18.90 -12.57 9.24
C ARG A 85 -20.36 -12.19 9.10
N ARG A 86 -20.66 -11.04 8.48
CA ARG A 86 -22.04 -10.61 8.24
C ARG A 86 -22.79 -11.57 7.31
N ALA A 87 -22.13 -12.08 6.26
CA ALA A 87 -22.74 -13.06 5.37
C ALA A 87 -23.04 -14.38 6.10
N GLU A 88 -22.12 -14.85 6.95
CA GLU A 88 -22.32 -16.04 7.76
C GLU A 88 -23.47 -15.87 8.76
N GLU A 89 -23.52 -14.75 9.48
CA GLU A 89 -24.63 -14.43 10.39
C GLU A 89 -25.98 -14.40 9.69
N ASN A 90 -26.05 -13.84 8.47
CA ASN A 90 -27.28 -13.81 7.68
C ASN A 90 -27.68 -15.21 7.24
N ASN A 91 -26.74 -16.02 6.73
CA ASN A 91 -27.02 -17.41 6.35
C ASN A 91 -27.54 -18.24 7.53
N ILE A 92 -27.00 -18.03 8.74
CA ILE A 92 -27.48 -18.70 9.96
C ILE A 92 -28.90 -18.26 10.30
N LYS A 93 -29.20 -16.95 10.24
CA LYS A 93 -30.54 -16.42 10.50
C LYS A 93 -31.57 -16.96 9.52
N ASP A 94 -31.23 -16.98 8.24
CA ASP A 94 -32.11 -17.48 7.18
C ASP A 94 -32.39 -18.98 7.38
N GLY A 95 -31.35 -19.78 7.68
CA GLY A 95 -31.52 -21.21 7.98
C GLY A 95 -32.37 -21.50 9.23
N LEU A 96 -32.25 -20.66 10.26
CA LEU A 96 -33.08 -20.76 11.47
C LEU A 96 -34.54 -20.38 11.21
N GLN A 97 -34.79 -19.36 10.39
CA GLN A 97 -36.14 -19.00 9.96
C GLN A 97 -36.80 -20.13 9.17
N ASP A 98 -36.11 -20.68 8.17
CA ASP A 98 -36.60 -21.80 7.37
C ASP A 98 -36.94 -23.01 8.24
N ALA A 99 -36.10 -23.34 9.22
CA ALA A 99 -36.35 -24.44 10.15
C ALA A 99 -37.58 -24.19 11.03
N ALA A 100 -37.75 -22.96 11.54
CA ALA A 100 -38.90 -22.57 12.34
C ALA A 100 -40.20 -22.65 11.52
N GLU A 101 -40.20 -22.17 10.28
CA GLU A 101 -41.36 -22.23 9.40
C GLU A 101 -41.80 -23.68 9.09
N ARG A 102 -40.84 -24.58 8.85
CA ARG A 102 -41.11 -26.01 8.68
C ARG A 102 -41.73 -26.63 9.94
N TYR A 103 -41.23 -26.28 11.11
CA TYR A 103 -41.77 -26.77 12.38
C TYR A 103 -43.21 -26.31 12.62
N TYR A 104 -43.49 -25.01 12.47
CA TYR A 104 -44.82 -24.45 12.67
C TYR A 104 -45.84 -24.91 11.61
N SER A 105 -45.41 -25.07 10.36
CA SER A 105 -46.27 -25.60 9.29
C SER A 105 -46.62 -27.08 9.48
N GLY A 106 -45.68 -27.90 9.97
CA GLY A 106 -45.91 -29.29 10.36
C GLY A 106 -46.90 -29.43 11.52
N LEU A 107 -46.75 -28.60 12.56
CA LEU A 107 -47.68 -28.53 13.70
C LEU A 107 -49.11 -28.13 13.32
N ARG A 108 -49.28 -27.31 12.27
CA ARG A 108 -50.60 -26.94 11.74
C ARG A 108 -51.26 -28.06 10.93
N ARG A 109 -50.48 -28.93 10.27
CA ARG A 109 -51.00 -30.06 9.48
C ARG A 109 -51.36 -31.30 10.31
N GLY A 110 -50.75 -31.48 11.49
CA GLY A 110 -51.00 -32.63 12.37
C GLY A 110 -52.23 -32.52 13.30
N ARG A 111 -53.04 -31.44 13.19
CA ARG A 111 -54.29 -31.28 13.95
C ARG A 111 -55.52 -31.44 13.05
N TYR A 112 -55.71 -32.62 12.47
CA TYR A 112 -56.99 -33.07 11.91
C TYR A 112 -57.11 -34.58 12.07
#